data_AF-A0A917G259-F1
#
_entry.id   AF-A0A917G259-F1
#
_cell.length_a   1.000
_cell.length_b   1.000
_cell.length_c   1.000
_cell.angle_alpha   90.00
_cell.angle_beta   90.00
_cell.angle_gamma   90.00
#
_symmetry.space_group_name_H-M   'P 1'
#
loop_
_entity.id
_entity.type
_entity.pdbx_description
1 polymer ?
#
loop_
_entity_poly.entity_id
_entity_poly.type
_entity_poly.pdbx_seq_one_letter_code
_entity_poly.pdbx_strand_id
1 'polypeptide(L)'
;MKRFGTLVLAITLLSACSTEAMVQPTIITENAQLESETSDGAIHYTEEETIVLPEYISFSELRGETAFFIKDNQTWKMNIYDQKPEFASSLPVRYISEDASVAIAFEEEDHTSDTEITVVRLQDDKQTSIGILDNFSIRFLQNNIIASFLYDQKTEKQSLALIDAKTGERNDHDLSEVWTSLQGMLFAIAERTTDYYTMATSDTAPTVFTHVKKDGTQVPLIEDIEIHDSTLLKNGNFIISGTIKNNSGIFLYHTKKNTLHLLANYSESGYMTFYNISPDETIILFTTESDIEHRRNIYAANLTDNGIINTTQIIADVHSPDISWDDKTAYISFANNMDTYTVGKMATLSVKPITFTP
;
A
#
# COMPACT_ATOMS: atom_id res chain seq x y z
N MET A 1 -54.62 -2.74 -7.69
CA MET A 1 -53.84 -3.85 -7.11
C MET A 1 -52.97 -4.46 -8.19
N LYS A 2 -51.65 -4.55 -7.91
CA LYS A 2 -50.59 -5.46 -8.40
C LYS A 2 -50.75 -6.10 -9.80
N ARG A 3 -49.89 -5.69 -10.75
CA ARG A 3 -48.70 -6.41 -11.32
C ARG A 3 -49.07 -7.59 -12.24
N PHE A 4 -48.88 -7.44 -13.56
CA PHE A 4 -47.66 -7.73 -14.34
C PHE A 4 -47.34 -9.21 -14.45
N GLY A 5 -47.25 -9.68 -15.69
CA GLY A 5 -46.65 -10.94 -16.08
C GLY A 5 -46.53 -10.98 -17.60
N THR A 6 -45.49 -10.34 -18.13
CA THR A 6 -45.07 -10.60 -19.52
C THR A 6 -43.63 -11.08 -19.47
N LEU A 7 -43.49 -12.38 -19.70
CA LEU A 7 -42.26 -13.07 -19.98
C LEU A 7 -42.12 -13.11 -21.50
N VAL A 8 -41.08 -12.50 -22.07
CA VAL A 8 -40.57 -12.90 -23.39
C VAL A 8 -39.07 -12.71 -23.40
N LEU A 9 -38.36 -13.83 -23.33
CA LEU A 9 -37.00 -13.98 -23.83
C LEU A 9 -37.11 -14.28 -25.33
N ALA A 10 -36.39 -13.53 -26.17
CA ALA A 10 -36.16 -13.94 -27.55
C ALA A 10 -34.75 -13.51 -27.97
N ILE A 11 -33.87 -14.50 -27.99
CA ILE A 11 -32.54 -14.48 -28.59
C ILE A 11 -32.72 -14.56 -30.12
N THR A 12 -31.95 -13.79 -30.88
CA THR A 12 -31.22 -14.26 -32.08
C THR A 12 -30.44 -13.11 -32.72
N LEU A 13 -29.13 -13.32 -32.95
CA LEU A 13 -28.59 -13.42 -34.30
C LEU A 13 -27.11 -13.85 -34.26
N LEU A 14 -26.82 -14.91 -35.03
CA LEU A 14 -25.50 -15.36 -35.46
C LEU A 14 -25.08 -14.56 -36.71
N SER A 15 -23.82 -14.13 -36.78
CA SER A 15 -22.94 -14.34 -37.95
C SER A 15 -21.50 -13.92 -37.63
N ALA A 16 -20.55 -14.67 -38.19
CA ALA A 16 -19.12 -14.52 -38.02
C ALA A 16 -18.50 -13.61 -39.10
N CYS A 17 -17.52 -12.78 -38.74
CA CYS A 17 -16.31 -12.54 -39.53
C CYS A 17 -15.25 -11.80 -38.71
N SER A 18 -13.99 -12.12 -38.96
CA SER A 18 -12.76 -11.70 -38.28
C SER A 18 -12.54 -10.19 -38.19
N THR A 19 -11.96 -9.72 -37.08
CA THR A 19 -10.70 -8.93 -37.01
C THR A 19 -10.44 -8.54 -35.55
N GLU A 20 -9.15 -8.43 -35.19
CA GLU A 20 -8.66 -7.93 -33.90
C GLU A 20 -9.37 -6.62 -33.50
N ALA A 21 -9.99 -6.57 -32.32
CA ALA A 21 -10.30 -5.30 -31.65
C ALA A 21 -10.75 -5.51 -30.20
N MET A 22 -10.02 -4.86 -29.29
CA MET A 22 -10.39 -4.36 -27.97
C MET A 22 -11.34 -5.21 -27.12
N VAL A 23 -10.75 -5.87 -26.11
CA VAL A 23 -11.46 -6.22 -24.87
C VAL A 23 -11.95 -4.91 -24.26
N GLN A 24 -13.23 -4.60 -24.42
CA GLN A 24 -13.84 -3.52 -23.65
C GLN A 24 -13.84 -3.92 -22.17
N PRO A 25 -13.51 -3.00 -21.26
CA PRO A 25 -13.63 -3.27 -19.83
C PRO A 25 -15.09 -3.58 -19.51
N THR A 26 -15.33 -4.71 -18.86
CA THR A 26 -16.63 -5.03 -18.27
C THR A 26 -16.87 -4.03 -17.14
N ILE A 27 -17.59 -2.95 -17.45
CA ILE A 27 -18.09 -2.00 -16.47
C ILE A 27 -19.32 -2.65 -15.84
N ILE A 28 -19.16 -3.18 -14.63
CA ILE A 28 -20.31 -3.54 -13.77
C ILE A 28 -20.76 -2.24 -13.12
N THR A 29 -21.65 -1.51 -13.79
CA THR A 29 -22.42 -0.43 -13.19
C THR A 29 -23.74 -1.00 -12.70
N GLU A 30 -23.86 -1.15 -11.39
CA GLU A 30 -25.05 -0.84 -10.61
C GLU A 30 -24.64 -0.98 -9.13
N ASN A 31 -24.92 0.08 -8.34
CA ASN A 31 -24.78 0.23 -6.88
C ASN A 31 -24.06 -0.91 -6.16
N ALA A 32 -22.98 -0.61 -5.42
CA ALA A 32 -22.18 -1.54 -4.60
C ALA A 32 -23.00 -2.39 -3.60
N GLN A 33 -23.86 -3.27 -4.09
CA GLN A 33 -24.11 -4.57 -3.52
C GLN A 33 -22.90 -5.38 -3.94
N LEU A 34 -22.03 -5.65 -2.96
CA LEU A 34 -21.06 -6.72 -3.04
C LEU A 34 -21.86 -8.00 -3.33
N GLU A 35 -22.09 -8.30 -4.61
CA GLU A 35 -22.60 -9.59 -5.06
C GLU A 35 -21.47 -10.59 -4.81
N SER A 36 -21.38 -11.04 -3.56
CA SER A 36 -20.63 -12.23 -3.24
C SER A 36 -21.22 -13.34 -4.08
N GLU A 37 -20.42 -13.94 -4.95
CA GLU A 37 -20.69 -15.31 -5.39
C GLU A 37 -20.91 -16.11 -4.11
N THR A 38 -22.15 -16.53 -3.90
CA THR A 38 -22.63 -17.24 -2.71
C THR A 38 -21.87 -18.55 -2.58
N SER A 39 -20.73 -18.50 -1.91
CA SER A 39 -20.10 -19.64 -1.26
C SER A 39 -20.22 -19.38 0.24
N ASP A 40 -20.70 -20.38 0.99
CA ASP A 40 -21.00 -20.35 2.43
C ASP A 40 -19.75 -20.16 3.34
N GLY A 41 -18.73 -19.44 2.88
CA GLY A 41 -17.49 -19.21 3.60
C GLY A 41 -17.34 -17.76 4.05
N ALA A 42 -17.73 -17.43 5.28
CA ALA A 42 -17.24 -16.21 5.92
C ALA A 42 -15.80 -16.43 6.38
N ILE A 43 -14.93 -15.42 6.25
CA ILE A 43 -13.58 -15.49 6.83
C ILE A 43 -13.70 -15.70 8.33
N HIS A 44 -13.01 -16.71 8.84
CA HIS A 44 -12.91 -16.93 10.26
C HIS A 44 -11.81 -16.03 10.84
N TYR A 45 -12.21 -15.15 11.74
CA TYR A 45 -11.29 -14.37 12.56
C TYR A 45 -11.61 -14.56 14.04
N THR A 46 -10.59 -14.41 14.88
CA THR A 46 -10.75 -14.33 16.33
C THR A 46 -10.19 -12.99 16.77
N GLU A 47 -11.05 -12.19 17.41
CA GLU A 47 -10.63 -10.97 18.07
C GLU A 47 -10.03 -11.31 19.43
N GLU A 48 -8.80 -10.88 19.64
CA GLU A 48 -8.12 -11.00 20.93
C GLU A 48 -8.36 -9.75 21.78
N GLU A 49 -7.86 -9.75 23.02
CA GLU A 49 -8.02 -8.61 23.93
C GLU A 49 -7.42 -7.34 23.33
N THR A 50 -8.19 -6.25 23.33
CA THR A 50 -7.72 -4.95 22.87
C THR A 50 -6.57 -4.46 23.74
N ILE A 51 -5.45 -4.10 23.11
CA ILE A 51 -4.26 -3.60 23.80
C ILE A 51 -4.31 -2.07 23.85
N VAL A 52 -4.07 -1.50 25.03
CA VAL A 52 -3.90 -0.05 25.21
C VAL A 52 -2.42 0.26 25.17
N LEU A 53 -2.00 1.03 24.18
CA LEU A 53 -0.61 1.47 24.04
C LEU A 53 -0.36 2.78 24.80
N PRO A 54 0.89 3.03 25.24
CA PRO A 54 1.28 4.33 25.76
C PRO A 54 1.07 5.45 24.73
N GLU A 55 0.66 6.64 25.20
CA GLU A 55 0.30 7.78 24.34
C GLU A 55 1.45 8.30 23.45
N TYR A 56 2.70 7.98 23.79
CA TYR A 56 3.87 8.39 23.01
C TYR A 56 4.17 7.51 21.80
N ILE A 57 3.42 6.43 21.58
CA ILE A 57 3.57 5.56 20.40
C ILE A 57 2.70 6.07 19.24
N SER A 58 3.34 6.32 18.10
CA SER A 58 2.69 6.67 16.83
C SER A 58 2.28 5.41 16.04
N PHE A 59 1.26 5.56 15.17
CA PHE A 59 0.86 4.53 14.19
C PHE A 59 2.04 4.03 13.34
N SER A 60 2.83 4.98 12.82
CA SER A 60 3.94 4.71 11.90
C SER A 60 5.06 3.85 12.50
N GLU A 61 5.08 3.67 13.82
CA GLU A 61 6.15 2.99 14.56
C GLU A 61 5.79 1.55 14.95
N LEU A 62 4.65 1.02 14.51
CA LEU A 62 4.20 -0.34 14.80
C LEU A 62 4.60 -1.34 13.72
N ARG A 63 5.23 -2.45 14.11
CA ARG A 63 5.57 -3.57 13.21
C ARG A 63 5.20 -4.88 13.90
N GLY A 64 4.00 -5.38 13.58
CA GLY A 64 3.44 -6.58 14.22
C GLY A 64 3.31 -6.37 15.73
N GLU A 65 3.89 -7.28 16.52
CA GLU A 65 3.90 -7.19 17.98
C GLU A 65 4.88 -6.14 18.56
N THR A 66 5.66 -5.46 17.72
CA THR A 66 6.71 -4.55 18.20
C THR A 66 6.33 -3.10 17.94
N ALA A 67 6.33 -2.29 18.99
CA ALA A 67 6.25 -0.84 18.90
C ALA A 67 7.65 -0.23 19.03
N PHE A 68 8.03 0.61 18.08
CA PHE A 68 9.25 1.43 18.14
C PHE A 68 8.91 2.82 18.65
N PHE A 69 9.86 3.51 19.26
CA PHE A 69 9.69 4.90 19.68
C PHE A 69 11.03 5.56 19.99
N ILE A 70 11.05 6.90 19.93
CA ILE A 70 12.24 7.69 20.26
C ILE A 70 12.17 8.15 21.72
N LYS A 71 13.24 7.89 22.47
CA LYS A 71 13.44 8.40 23.83
C LYS A 71 14.90 8.76 24.04
N ASP A 72 15.15 9.95 24.61
CA ASP A 72 16.50 10.47 24.87
C ASP A 72 17.40 10.48 23.61
N ASN A 73 16.81 10.83 22.46
CA ASN A 73 17.45 10.82 21.13
C ASN A 73 17.96 9.43 20.66
N GLN A 74 17.38 8.35 21.21
CA GLN A 74 17.68 6.96 20.86
C GLN A 74 16.40 6.23 20.48
N THR A 75 16.54 5.16 19.71
CA THR A 75 15.40 4.30 19.38
C THR A 75 15.28 3.19 20.39
N TRP A 76 14.07 3.04 20.92
CA TRP A 76 13.65 1.97 21.79
C TRP A 76 12.58 1.15 21.09
N LYS A 77 12.40 -0.08 21.54
CA LYS A 77 11.32 -0.96 21.11
C LYS A 77 10.68 -1.64 22.30
N MET A 78 9.45 -2.08 22.17
CA MET A 78 8.79 -2.93 23.17
C MET A 78 7.84 -3.89 22.50
N ASN A 79 7.68 -5.09 23.08
CA ASN A 79 6.57 -5.94 22.71
C ASN A 79 5.28 -5.34 23.29
N ILE A 80 4.23 -5.26 22.47
CA ILE A 80 2.97 -4.59 22.85
C ILE A 80 2.23 -5.29 24.00
N TYR A 81 2.46 -6.59 24.22
CA TYR A 81 1.82 -7.36 25.28
C TYR A 81 2.50 -7.18 26.63
N ASP A 82 3.84 -7.16 26.66
CA ASP A 82 4.59 -7.06 27.91
C ASP A 82 4.95 -5.61 28.29
N GLN A 83 4.90 -4.70 27.32
CA GLN A 83 5.19 -3.26 27.42
C GLN A 83 6.51 -2.96 28.14
N LYS A 84 7.53 -3.78 27.91
CA LYS A 84 8.87 -3.56 28.46
C LYS A 84 9.78 -2.92 27.42
N PRO A 85 10.23 -1.67 27.63
CA PRO A 85 11.19 -1.02 26.75
C PRO A 85 12.53 -1.75 26.71
N GLU A 86 13.01 -1.99 25.50
CA GLU A 86 14.32 -2.49 25.18
C GLU A 86 15.03 -1.51 24.25
N PHE A 87 16.35 -1.40 24.39
CA PHE A 87 17.16 -0.60 23.49
C PHE A 87 17.15 -1.22 22.09
N ALA A 88 16.95 -0.39 21.05
CA ALA A 88 16.97 -0.83 19.65
C ALA A 88 18.11 -0.20 18.85
N SER A 89 18.37 1.10 19.01
CA SER A 89 19.48 1.78 18.34
C SER A 89 19.93 3.03 19.08
N SER A 90 21.21 3.36 18.95
CA SER A 90 21.77 4.61 19.48
C SER A 90 21.33 5.85 18.71
N LEU A 91 20.74 5.68 17.51
CA LEU A 91 20.23 6.77 16.68
C LEU A 91 18.70 6.84 16.78
N PRO A 92 18.10 8.03 16.56
CA PRO A 92 16.65 8.19 16.57
C PRO A 92 16.10 7.89 15.16
N VAL A 93 15.61 6.67 14.92
CA VAL A 93 15.12 6.25 13.60
C VAL A 93 13.77 6.92 13.29
N ARG A 94 13.56 7.24 12.02
CA ARG A 94 12.36 7.95 11.52
C ARG A 94 11.50 7.09 10.61
N TYR A 95 12.11 6.15 9.90
CA TYR A 95 11.40 5.17 9.07
C TYR A 95 11.90 3.77 9.39
N ILE A 96 11.01 2.78 9.36
CA ILE A 96 11.30 1.39 9.68
C ILE A 96 10.73 0.52 8.55
N SER A 97 11.47 -0.48 8.08
CA SER A 97 10.99 -1.45 7.10
C SER A 97 9.81 -2.26 7.64
N GLU A 98 8.98 -2.84 6.77
CA GLU A 98 7.81 -3.63 7.22
C GLU A 98 8.21 -4.84 8.06
N ASP A 99 9.34 -5.49 7.74
CA ASP A 99 9.88 -6.60 8.53
C ASP A 99 10.72 -6.17 9.76
N ALA A 100 10.78 -4.87 10.05
CA ALA A 100 11.59 -4.28 11.11
C ALA A 100 13.08 -4.70 11.10
N SER A 101 13.61 -5.16 9.96
CA SER A 101 15.02 -5.55 9.84
C SER A 101 15.95 -4.36 9.64
N VAL A 102 15.44 -3.28 9.06
CA VAL A 102 16.20 -2.08 8.70
C VAL A 102 15.40 -0.82 9.05
N ALA A 103 16.11 0.23 9.44
CA ALA A 103 15.54 1.53 9.71
C ALA A 103 16.39 2.66 9.11
N ILE A 104 15.79 3.83 8.93
CA ILE A 104 16.41 5.05 8.43
C ILE A 104 16.46 6.05 9.57
N ALA A 105 17.65 6.57 9.85
CA ALA A 105 17.90 7.62 10.83
C ALA A 105 18.53 8.83 10.13
N PHE A 106 18.14 10.02 10.58
CA PHE A 106 18.75 11.28 10.18
C PHE A 106 18.47 12.32 11.25
N GLU A 107 19.32 13.34 11.32
CA GLU A 107 19.09 14.49 12.19
C GLU A 107 18.05 15.41 11.53
N GLU A 108 17.06 15.77 12.33
CA GLU A 108 16.01 16.70 11.95
C GLU A 108 16.52 18.12 12.25
N GLU A 109 17.47 18.59 11.44
CA GLU A 109 17.86 20.00 11.46
C GLU A 109 16.98 20.80 10.49
N ASP A 110 16.56 21.99 10.94
CA ASP A 110 15.54 22.86 10.34
C ASP A 110 15.60 22.94 8.80
N HIS A 111 14.62 22.31 8.15
CA HIS A 111 14.13 22.64 6.81
C HIS A 111 15.12 22.60 5.63
N THR A 112 16.29 21.96 5.75
CA THR A 112 17.11 21.67 4.57
C THR A 112 16.59 20.42 3.88
N SER A 113 16.35 20.50 2.57
CA SER A 113 15.94 19.34 1.76
C SER A 113 16.94 18.20 1.84
N ASP A 114 18.23 18.54 1.98
CA ASP A 114 19.33 17.60 1.83
C ASP A 114 19.94 17.29 3.20
N THR A 115 19.82 16.05 3.68
CA THR A 115 20.42 15.62 4.96
C THR A 115 21.21 14.33 4.82
N GLU A 116 22.21 14.12 5.67
CA GLU A 116 22.94 12.86 5.71
C GLU A 116 22.05 11.76 6.28
N ILE A 117 21.81 10.72 5.47
CA ILE A 117 20.97 9.59 5.86
C ILE A 117 21.82 8.42 6.32
N THR A 118 21.46 7.86 7.47
CA THR A 118 22.04 6.64 8.00
C THR A 118 21.03 5.51 7.98
N VAL A 119 21.43 4.37 7.43
CA VAL A 119 20.70 3.11 7.55
C VAL A 119 21.16 2.37 8.80
N VAL A 120 20.19 1.91 9.60
CA VAL A 120 20.42 1.15 10.82
C VAL A 120 19.86 -0.26 10.65
N ARG A 121 20.68 -1.28 10.85
CA ARG A 121 20.20 -2.66 11.00
C ARG A 121 19.80 -2.91 12.45
N LEU A 122 18.51 -3.09 12.70
CA LEU A 122 17.96 -3.13 14.06
C LEU A 122 18.33 -4.38 14.87
N GLN A 123 18.79 -5.46 14.22
CA GLN A 123 19.21 -6.69 14.91
C GLN A 123 20.54 -6.52 15.66
N ASP A 124 21.47 -5.75 15.09
CA ASP A 124 22.85 -5.64 15.57
C ASP A 124 23.34 -4.19 15.71
N ASP A 125 22.44 -3.21 15.56
CA ASP A 125 22.69 -1.76 15.55
C ASP A 125 23.84 -1.37 14.59
N LYS A 126 23.99 -2.12 13.48
CA LYS A 126 24.99 -1.78 12.47
C LYS A 126 24.51 -0.57 11.66
N GLN A 127 25.29 0.51 11.72
CA GLN A 127 25.00 1.77 11.07
C GLN A 127 25.82 1.93 9.78
N THR A 128 25.17 2.38 8.71
CA THR A 128 25.79 2.64 7.41
C THR A 128 25.28 3.97 6.87
N SER A 129 26.15 4.97 6.72
CA SER A 129 25.79 6.21 6.01
C SER A 129 25.59 5.88 4.52
N ILE A 130 24.45 6.32 3.97
CA ILE A 130 24.12 6.18 2.54
C ILE A 130 24.22 7.51 1.80
N GLY A 131 24.81 8.52 2.44
CA GLY A 131 25.08 9.84 1.89
C GLY A 131 23.93 10.83 2.07
N ILE A 132 24.05 11.95 1.37
CA ILE A 132 23.08 13.05 1.41
C ILE A 132 21.94 12.73 0.44
N LEU A 133 20.71 12.78 0.95
CA LEU A 133 19.48 12.53 0.21
C LEU A 133 18.41 13.55 0.59
N ASP A 134 17.37 13.64 -0.25
CA ASP A 134 16.17 14.40 0.09
C ASP A 134 15.34 13.66 1.15
N ASN A 135 15.20 14.26 2.32
CA ASN A 135 14.49 13.67 3.45
C ASN A 135 12.97 13.73 3.29
N PHE A 136 12.42 14.58 2.41
CA PHE A 136 10.97 14.65 2.17
C PHE A 136 10.47 13.53 1.27
N SER A 137 11.34 13.01 0.40
CA SER A 137 10.99 11.98 -0.57
C SER A 137 11.49 10.59 -0.21
N ILE A 138 12.26 10.46 0.89
CA ILE A 138 12.84 9.18 1.29
C ILE A 138 11.79 8.20 1.82
N ARG A 139 11.82 6.97 1.33
CA ARG A 139 10.92 5.89 1.77
C ARG A 139 11.46 4.51 1.41
N PHE A 140 10.96 3.49 2.08
CA PHE A 140 11.17 2.11 1.66
C PHE A 140 10.25 1.77 0.49
N LEU A 141 10.80 1.19 -0.58
CA LEU A 141 10.02 0.57 -1.66
C LEU A 141 9.78 -0.92 -1.40
N GLN A 142 10.70 -1.53 -0.65
CA GLN A 142 10.72 -2.89 -0.13
C GLN A 142 11.56 -2.88 1.16
N ASN A 143 11.55 -3.96 1.93
CA ASN A 143 12.25 -4.03 3.22
C ASN A 143 13.74 -3.64 3.18
N ASN A 144 14.41 -3.82 2.03
CA ASN A 144 15.82 -3.50 1.85
C ASN A 144 16.10 -2.50 0.72
N ILE A 145 15.08 -1.91 0.10
CA ILE A 145 15.26 -0.95 -1.00
C ILE A 145 14.71 0.40 -0.57
N ILE A 146 15.58 1.40 -0.53
CA ILE A 146 15.24 2.77 -0.21
C ILE A 146 15.20 3.57 -1.51
N ALA A 147 14.20 4.44 -1.64
CA ALA A 147 14.11 5.43 -2.71
C ALA A 147 14.20 6.84 -2.13
N SER A 148 14.85 7.74 -2.85
CA SER A 148 14.79 9.18 -2.63
C SER A 148 14.79 9.88 -3.99
N PHE A 149 13.91 10.86 -4.16
CA PHE A 149 13.89 11.68 -5.36
C PHE A 149 14.73 12.92 -5.13
N LEU A 150 15.67 13.16 -6.02
CA LEU A 150 16.62 14.25 -5.92
C LEU A 150 16.32 15.28 -7.01
N TYR A 151 16.29 16.55 -6.64
CA TYR A 151 16.12 17.66 -7.57
C TYR A 151 17.33 18.57 -7.55
N ASP A 152 18.06 18.63 -8.67
CA ASP A 152 19.15 19.57 -8.85
C ASP A 152 18.60 20.92 -9.35
N GLN A 153 18.49 21.89 -8.45
CA GLN A 153 18.02 23.24 -8.75
C GLN A 153 18.86 23.97 -9.82
N LYS A 154 20.15 23.62 -9.99
CA LYS A 154 21.01 24.31 -10.96
C LYS A 154 20.77 23.83 -12.39
N THR A 155 20.51 22.54 -12.54
CA THR A 155 20.28 21.91 -13.85
C THR A 155 18.79 21.68 -14.13
N GLU A 156 17.93 21.94 -13.15
CA GLU A 156 16.50 21.62 -13.11
C GLU A 156 16.22 20.14 -13.40
N LYS A 157 17.21 19.28 -13.14
CA LYS A 157 17.10 17.84 -13.38
C LYS A 157 16.57 17.11 -12.16
N GLN A 158 15.77 16.09 -12.43
CA GLN A 158 15.26 15.16 -11.44
C GLN A 158 15.97 13.82 -11.60
N SER A 159 16.21 13.15 -10.47
CA SER A 159 16.73 11.79 -10.46
C SER A 159 16.09 10.98 -9.34
N LEU A 160 16.07 9.66 -9.50
CA LEU A 160 15.66 8.71 -8.47
C LEU A 160 16.90 7.96 -7.99
N ALA A 161 17.25 8.12 -6.73
CA ALA A 161 18.26 7.29 -6.08
C ALA A 161 17.59 6.03 -5.52
N LEU A 162 18.00 4.85 -6.00
CA LEU A 162 17.62 3.55 -5.44
C LEU A 162 18.80 2.94 -4.70
N ILE A 163 18.59 2.59 -3.44
CA ILE A 163 19.67 2.21 -2.52
C ILE A 163 19.34 0.87 -1.88
N ASP A 164 20.27 -0.09 -1.98
CA ASP A 164 20.19 -1.32 -1.19
C ASP A 164 20.65 -1.03 0.24
N ALA A 165 19.72 -1.18 1.19
CA ALA A 165 19.93 -0.81 2.58
C ALA A 165 20.89 -1.76 3.32
N LYS A 166 21.17 -2.95 2.79
CA LYS A 166 22.11 -3.91 3.39
C LYS A 166 23.55 -3.67 2.94
N THR A 167 23.74 -3.33 1.66
CA THR A 167 25.07 -3.12 1.07
C THR A 167 25.49 -1.66 1.00
N GLY A 168 24.54 -0.74 1.05
CA GLY A 168 24.74 0.68 0.77
C GLY A 168 24.93 0.97 -0.73
N GLU A 169 24.71 -0.02 -1.61
CA GLU A 169 24.84 0.17 -3.05
C GLU A 169 23.76 1.13 -3.55
N ARG A 170 24.20 2.23 -4.17
CA ARG A 170 23.35 3.28 -4.71
C ARG A 170 23.37 3.27 -6.23
N ASN A 171 22.19 3.32 -6.83
CA ASN A 171 21.98 3.45 -8.27
C ASN A 171 21.09 4.67 -8.53
N ASP A 172 21.62 5.65 -9.25
CA ASP A 172 20.90 6.88 -9.60
C ASP A 172 20.34 6.78 -11.02
N HIS A 173 19.06 7.08 -11.16
CA HIS A 173 18.32 7.02 -12.42
C HIS A 173 17.92 8.43 -12.86
N ASP A 174 18.34 8.83 -14.07
CA ASP A 174 17.96 10.13 -14.64
C ASP A 174 16.46 10.10 -15.03
N LEU A 175 15.69 11.04 -14.51
CA LEU A 175 14.25 11.16 -14.74
C LEU A 175 13.90 12.26 -15.75
N SER A 176 14.88 12.99 -16.30
CA SER A 176 14.66 14.18 -17.11
C SER A 176 13.86 13.97 -18.41
N GLU A 177 13.76 12.73 -18.92
CA GLU A 177 12.93 12.41 -20.09
C GLU A 177 11.48 12.02 -19.71
N VAL A 178 11.19 11.79 -18.43
CA VAL A 178 9.97 11.11 -17.97
C VAL A 178 8.96 12.05 -17.30
N TRP A 179 9.41 13.21 -16.79
CA TRP A 179 8.59 14.06 -15.93
C TRP A 179 8.67 15.52 -16.34
N THR A 180 7.53 16.18 -16.53
CA THR A 180 7.49 17.63 -16.74
C THR A 180 7.00 18.41 -15.52
N SER A 181 6.45 17.76 -14.48
CA SER A 181 5.99 18.43 -13.27
C SER A 181 6.31 17.68 -11.97
N LEU A 182 6.71 18.45 -10.94
CA LEU A 182 7.08 17.96 -9.61
C LEU A 182 5.90 17.31 -8.85
N GLN A 183 4.66 17.51 -9.28
CA GLN A 183 3.46 17.07 -8.54
C GLN A 183 3.15 15.58 -8.68
N GLY A 184 3.64 14.91 -9.74
CA GLY A 184 3.49 13.47 -9.91
C GLY A 184 4.48 12.62 -9.11
N MET A 185 5.48 13.26 -8.48
CA MET A 185 6.76 12.65 -8.13
C MET A 185 6.75 11.55 -7.08
N LEU A 186 5.66 11.21 -6.40
CA LEU A 186 5.78 10.49 -5.12
C LEU A 186 5.68 8.97 -5.17
N PHE A 187 5.64 8.37 -6.36
CA PHE A 187 5.31 6.96 -6.47
C PHE A 187 6.37 6.14 -7.23
N ALA A 188 6.98 5.20 -6.53
CA ALA A 188 7.87 4.20 -7.12
C ALA A 188 7.72 2.87 -6.37
N ILE A 189 7.98 1.74 -7.04
CA ILE A 189 8.04 0.40 -6.47
C ILE A 189 9.24 -0.30 -7.09
N ALA A 190 10.06 -1.03 -6.35
CA ALA A 190 11.24 -1.68 -6.92
C ALA A 190 11.56 -3.00 -6.22
N GLU A 191 11.69 -4.09 -6.96
CA GLU A 191 12.26 -5.34 -6.42
C GLU A 191 13.79 -5.27 -6.30
N ARG A 192 14.42 -4.42 -7.11
CA ARG A 192 15.86 -4.27 -7.24
C ARG A 192 16.21 -2.82 -7.48
N THR A 193 17.43 -2.42 -7.12
CA THR A 193 17.93 -1.05 -7.35
C THR A 193 18.04 -0.65 -8.83
N THR A 194 17.92 -1.60 -9.76
CA THR A 194 18.01 -1.36 -11.20
C THR A 194 16.70 -1.57 -11.95
N ASP A 195 15.62 -1.99 -11.29
CA ASP A 195 14.38 -2.36 -11.96
C ASP A 195 13.22 -1.91 -11.08
N TYR A 196 12.43 -0.97 -11.60
CA TYR A 196 11.41 -0.30 -10.82
C TYR A 196 10.20 0.09 -11.66
N TYR A 197 9.09 0.30 -10.97
CA TYR A 197 7.84 0.79 -11.50
C TYR A 197 7.58 2.17 -10.94
N THR A 198 7.01 3.05 -11.74
CA THR A 198 6.73 4.43 -11.34
C THR A 198 5.51 4.95 -12.09
N MET A 199 4.88 5.99 -11.56
CA MET A 199 4.03 6.83 -12.41
C MET A 199 4.93 7.71 -13.27
N ALA A 200 4.47 8.12 -14.44
CA ALA A 200 5.10 9.13 -15.27
C ALA A 200 4.02 10.16 -15.60
N THR A 201 4.23 11.41 -15.20
CA THR A 201 3.27 12.50 -15.40
C THR A 201 3.78 13.50 -16.42
N SER A 202 2.92 13.90 -17.35
CA SER A 202 3.19 14.90 -18.38
C SER A 202 2.09 15.95 -18.37
N ASP A 203 2.43 17.21 -18.66
CA ASP A 203 1.44 18.28 -18.78
C ASP A 203 0.53 18.13 -20.02
N THR A 204 0.97 17.32 -20.98
CA THR A 204 0.32 17.18 -22.30
C THR A 204 -0.22 15.78 -22.58
N ALA A 205 0.10 14.80 -21.73
CA ALA A 205 -0.28 13.41 -21.89
C ALA A 205 -0.82 12.86 -20.57
N PRO A 206 -1.71 11.86 -20.61
CA PRO A 206 -2.23 11.27 -19.39
C PRO A 206 -1.11 10.65 -18.55
N THR A 207 -1.30 10.59 -17.24
CA THR A 207 -0.38 9.90 -16.34
C THR A 207 -0.33 8.41 -16.68
N VAL A 208 0.88 7.85 -16.72
CA VAL A 208 1.11 6.46 -17.11
C VAL A 208 1.88 5.70 -16.02
N PHE A 209 1.38 4.54 -15.60
CA PHE A 209 2.14 3.59 -14.82
C PHE A 209 3.12 2.85 -15.72
N THR A 210 4.41 2.93 -15.40
CA THR A 210 5.52 2.55 -16.29
C THR A 210 6.47 1.62 -15.57
N HIS A 211 6.95 0.59 -16.28
CA HIS A 211 8.07 -0.26 -15.87
C HIS A 211 9.37 0.27 -16.47
N VAL A 212 10.31 0.66 -15.63
CA VAL A 212 11.67 1.06 -16.02
C VAL A 212 12.60 -0.13 -15.79
N LYS A 213 13.11 -0.66 -16.90
CA LYS A 213 14.03 -1.80 -16.92
C LYS A 213 15.45 -1.37 -16.58
N LYS A 214 16.29 -2.36 -16.28
CA LYS A 214 17.73 -2.20 -15.99
C LYS A 214 18.53 -1.42 -17.04
N ASP A 215 18.16 -1.51 -18.31
CA ASP A 215 18.84 -0.79 -19.39
C ASP A 215 18.28 0.64 -19.59
N GLY A 216 17.38 1.10 -18.72
CA GLY A 216 16.67 2.38 -18.82
C GLY A 216 15.46 2.33 -19.75
N THR A 217 15.19 1.19 -20.41
CA THR A 217 14.01 1.05 -21.27
C THR A 217 12.73 1.19 -20.45
N GLN A 218 11.83 2.03 -20.94
CA GLN A 218 10.54 2.30 -20.32
C GLN A 218 9.44 1.55 -21.06
N VAL A 219 8.60 0.84 -20.32
CA VAL A 219 7.45 0.10 -20.85
C VAL A 219 6.18 0.62 -20.18
N PRO A 220 5.31 1.34 -20.91
CA PRO A 220 4.03 1.78 -20.36
C PRO A 220 3.12 0.57 -20.09
N LEU A 221 2.46 0.57 -18.94
CA LEU A 221 1.60 -0.52 -18.48
C LEU A 221 0.13 -0.11 -18.43
N ILE A 222 -0.18 1.01 -17.77
CA ILE A 222 -1.54 1.52 -17.56
C ILE A 222 -1.55 3.03 -17.79
N GLU A 223 -2.49 3.53 -18.59
CA GLU A 223 -2.71 4.96 -18.83
C GLU A 223 -3.92 5.48 -18.04
N ASP A 224 -4.03 6.81 -17.91
CA ASP A 224 -5.10 7.50 -17.18
C ASP A 224 -5.21 7.05 -15.72
N ILE A 225 -4.09 7.10 -15.02
CA ILE A 225 -3.95 6.58 -13.67
C ILE A 225 -3.45 7.63 -12.67
N GLU A 226 -4.06 7.64 -11.49
CA GLU A 226 -3.58 8.31 -10.30
C GLU A 226 -3.45 7.25 -9.21
N ILE A 227 -2.22 6.96 -8.77
CA ILE A 227 -1.98 5.96 -7.71
C ILE A 227 -1.77 6.68 -6.39
N HIS A 228 -2.49 6.23 -5.37
CA HIS A 228 -2.27 6.66 -3.99
C HIS A 228 -1.43 5.66 -3.21
N ASP A 229 -1.63 4.36 -3.47
CA ASP A 229 -0.86 3.29 -2.83
C ASP A 229 -0.79 2.05 -3.73
N SER A 230 0.23 1.20 -3.54
CA SER A 230 0.41 -0.02 -4.30
C SER A 230 1.26 -1.07 -3.59
N THR A 231 1.00 -2.33 -3.90
CA THR A 231 1.82 -3.45 -3.46
C THR A 231 2.15 -4.34 -4.64
N LEU A 232 3.44 -4.65 -4.83
CA LEU A 232 3.89 -5.70 -5.75
C LEU A 232 3.82 -7.05 -5.03
N LEU A 233 3.02 -7.96 -5.58
CA LEU A 233 2.87 -9.33 -5.08
C LEU A 233 4.02 -10.21 -5.56
N LYS A 234 4.33 -11.28 -4.83
CA LYS A 234 5.36 -12.30 -5.18
C LYS A 234 5.13 -12.95 -6.54
N ASN A 235 3.89 -12.99 -7.02
CA ASN A 235 3.56 -13.51 -8.35
C ASN A 235 3.83 -12.50 -9.50
N GLY A 236 4.25 -11.27 -9.17
CA GLY A 236 4.55 -10.19 -10.10
C GLY A 236 3.33 -9.36 -10.51
N ASN A 237 2.16 -9.53 -9.87
CA ASN A 237 0.98 -8.71 -10.06
C ASN A 237 0.98 -7.53 -9.06
N PHE A 238 0.12 -6.54 -9.29
CA PHE A 238 -0.02 -5.40 -8.39
C PHE A 238 -1.40 -5.32 -7.78
N ILE A 239 -1.44 -4.95 -6.50
CA ILE A 239 -2.62 -4.28 -5.93
C ILE A 239 -2.36 -2.78 -6.00
N ILE A 240 -3.35 -2.03 -6.47
CA ILE A 240 -3.24 -0.58 -6.68
C ILE A 240 -4.47 0.08 -6.05
N SER A 241 -4.28 1.01 -5.13
CA SER A 241 -5.34 1.94 -4.68
C SER A 241 -5.15 3.26 -5.40
N GLY A 242 -6.21 3.74 -6.07
CA GLY A 242 -6.13 4.94 -6.88
C GLY A 242 -7.35 5.18 -7.75
N THR A 243 -7.18 6.05 -8.74
CA THR A 243 -8.16 6.27 -9.81
C THR A 243 -7.57 5.77 -11.12
N ILE A 244 -8.25 4.85 -11.79
CA ILE A 244 -7.86 4.33 -13.11
C ILE A 244 -9.03 4.52 -14.07
N LYS A 245 -8.82 5.27 -15.15
CA LYS A 245 -9.85 5.53 -16.19
C LYS A 245 -11.17 6.02 -15.58
N ASN A 246 -11.10 6.99 -14.67
CA ASN A 246 -12.23 7.57 -13.92
C ASN A 246 -12.96 6.62 -12.95
N ASN A 247 -12.42 5.43 -12.67
CA ASN A 247 -12.92 4.57 -11.61
C ASN A 247 -11.97 4.64 -10.43
N SER A 248 -12.48 4.93 -9.24
CA SER A 248 -11.65 5.07 -8.04
C SER A 248 -11.86 3.87 -7.13
N GLY A 249 -10.79 3.23 -6.68
CA GLY A 249 -10.91 1.97 -5.95
C GLY A 249 -9.58 1.27 -5.71
N ILE A 250 -9.69 0.04 -5.21
CA ILE A 250 -8.59 -0.92 -5.16
C ILE A 250 -8.70 -1.83 -6.37
N PHE A 251 -7.60 -2.01 -7.09
CA PHE A 251 -7.51 -2.82 -8.30
C PHE A 251 -6.45 -3.91 -8.16
N LEU A 252 -6.72 -5.08 -8.74
CA LEU A 252 -5.73 -6.11 -9.04
C LEU A 252 -5.31 -5.98 -10.51
N TYR A 253 -4.04 -5.67 -10.74
CA TYR A 253 -3.44 -5.61 -12.07
C TYR A 253 -2.57 -6.84 -12.35
N HIS A 254 -3.00 -7.65 -13.32
CA HIS A 254 -2.21 -8.76 -13.83
C HIS A 254 -1.25 -8.30 -14.91
N THR A 255 0.03 -8.16 -14.54
CA THR A 255 1.09 -7.66 -15.43
C THR A 255 1.23 -8.48 -16.71
N LYS A 256 1.26 -9.83 -16.59
CA LYS A 256 1.45 -10.72 -17.74
C LYS A 256 0.25 -10.77 -18.68
N LYS A 257 -0.96 -10.65 -18.15
CA LYS A 257 -2.20 -10.70 -18.93
C LYS A 257 -2.62 -9.32 -19.42
N ASN A 258 -2.02 -8.26 -18.86
CA ASN A 258 -2.44 -6.88 -19.02
C ASN A 258 -3.93 -6.68 -18.72
N THR A 259 -4.43 -7.29 -17.64
CA THR A 259 -5.83 -7.18 -17.21
C THR A 259 -5.93 -6.51 -15.86
N LEU A 260 -6.98 -5.73 -15.66
CA LEU A 260 -7.25 -4.97 -14.45
C LEU A 260 -8.62 -5.39 -13.90
N HIS A 261 -8.68 -5.69 -12.61
CA HIS A 261 -9.90 -6.08 -11.91
C HIS A 261 -10.16 -5.13 -10.75
N LEU A 262 -11.34 -4.53 -10.69
CA LEU A 262 -11.77 -3.73 -9.54
C LEU A 262 -12.10 -4.68 -8.37
N LEU A 263 -11.44 -4.50 -7.23
CA LEU A 263 -11.65 -5.29 -6.01
C LEU A 263 -12.65 -4.61 -5.08
N ALA A 264 -12.52 -3.30 -4.89
CA ALA A 264 -13.39 -2.49 -4.05
C ALA A 264 -13.46 -1.06 -4.59
N ASN A 265 -14.64 -0.45 -4.57
CA ASN A 265 -14.86 0.91 -5.07
C ASN A 265 -14.68 1.95 -3.94
N TYR A 266 -14.35 3.20 -4.27
CA TYR A 266 -14.48 4.31 -3.31
C TYR A 266 -15.95 4.65 -3.11
N SER A 267 -16.30 5.16 -1.94
CA SER A 267 -17.64 5.74 -1.74
C SER A 267 -17.74 7.10 -2.46
N GLU A 268 -18.98 7.50 -2.77
CA GLU A 268 -19.24 8.78 -3.47
C GLU A 268 -18.77 10.02 -2.70
N SER A 269 -18.54 9.90 -1.38
CA SER A 269 -18.06 10.99 -0.52
C SER A 269 -16.56 11.32 -0.70
N GLY A 270 -15.83 10.52 -1.49
CA GLY A 270 -14.43 10.77 -1.82
C GLY A 270 -13.43 10.30 -0.75
N TYR A 271 -13.85 9.50 0.23
CA TYR A 271 -12.88 8.84 1.12
C TYR A 271 -12.12 7.77 0.36
N MET A 272 -10.80 7.88 0.42
CA MET A 272 -9.88 6.90 -0.12
C MET A 272 -9.97 5.58 0.66
N THR A 273 -10.19 4.48 -0.06
CA THR A 273 -10.15 3.11 0.47
C THR A 273 -8.69 2.71 0.64
N PHE A 274 -8.29 2.43 1.87
CA PHE A 274 -6.96 1.89 2.20
C PHE A 274 -7.02 0.37 2.21
N TYR A 275 -5.88 -0.27 1.99
CA TYR A 275 -5.76 -1.71 2.10
C TYR A 275 -4.43 -2.12 2.71
N ASN A 276 -4.37 -3.37 3.17
CA ASN A 276 -3.15 -4.02 3.57
C ASN A 276 -3.25 -5.52 3.26
N ILE A 277 -2.14 -6.17 2.93
CA ILE A 277 -2.11 -7.56 2.43
C ILE A 277 -1.34 -8.43 3.41
N SER A 278 -1.86 -9.62 3.71
CA SER A 278 -1.16 -10.58 4.57
C SER A 278 0.21 -10.96 3.98
N PRO A 279 1.21 -11.30 4.81
CA PRO A 279 2.54 -11.71 4.35
C PRO A 279 2.55 -12.88 3.36
N ASP A 280 1.55 -13.76 3.42
CA ASP A 280 1.37 -14.88 2.49
C ASP A 280 0.56 -14.54 1.23
N GLU A 281 0.09 -13.29 1.11
CA GLU A 281 -0.69 -12.73 0.00
C GLU A 281 -2.05 -13.41 -0.22
N THR A 282 -2.57 -14.11 0.79
CA THR A 282 -3.85 -14.81 0.70
C THR A 282 -5.03 -14.02 1.24
N ILE A 283 -4.79 -13.00 2.07
CA ILE A 283 -5.81 -12.16 2.68
C ILE A 283 -5.53 -10.69 2.35
N ILE A 284 -6.58 -9.95 2.03
CA ILE A 284 -6.55 -8.50 1.94
C ILE A 284 -7.50 -7.92 3.00
N LEU A 285 -6.99 -6.96 3.76
CA LEU A 285 -7.80 -6.08 4.58
C LEU A 285 -8.02 -4.78 3.82
N PHE A 286 -9.23 -4.24 3.85
CA PHE A 286 -9.52 -2.95 3.23
C PHE A 286 -10.59 -2.18 3.99
N THR A 287 -10.54 -0.86 3.86
CA THR A 287 -11.47 0.05 4.55
C THR A 287 -12.57 0.52 3.62
N THR A 288 -13.82 0.52 4.04
CA THR A 288 -14.88 1.31 3.38
C THR A 288 -15.34 2.42 4.30
N GLU A 289 -16.00 3.44 3.75
CA GLU A 289 -16.71 4.41 4.58
C GLU A 289 -17.80 3.72 5.43
N SER A 290 -18.01 4.23 6.64
CA SER A 290 -19.14 3.87 7.49
C SER A 290 -20.28 4.88 7.37
N ASP A 291 -21.48 4.52 7.82
CA ASP A 291 -22.61 5.46 7.90
C ASP A 291 -22.36 6.63 8.86
N ILE A 292 -21.32 6.55 9.70
CA ILE A 292 -20.88 7.64 10.56
C ILE A 292 -19.79 8.45 9.85
N GLU A 293 -20.00 9.77 9.79
CA GLU A 293 -19.07 10.72 9.16
C GLU A 293 -17.64 10.57 9.71
N HIS A 294 -16.64 10.62 8.81
CA HIS A 294 -15.22 10.48 9.14
C HIS A 294 -14.82 9.15 9.82
N ARG A 295 -15.65 8.10 9.70
CA ARG A 295 -15.35 6.77 10.21
C ARG A 295 -15.36 5.73 9.11
N ARG A 296 -14.67 4.62 9.38
CA ARG A 296 -14.42 3.54 8.42
C ARG A 296 -14.81 2.19 9.00
N ASN A 297 -15.31 1.33 8.14
CA ASN A 297 -15.45 -0.09 8.40
C ASN A 297 -14.24 -0.82 7.80
N ILE A 298 -13.77 -1.86 8.47
CA ILE A 298 -12.68 -2.71 7.96
C ILE A 298 -13.26 -4.06 7.58
N TYR A 299 -12.90 -4.52 6.39
CA TYR A 299 -13.28 -5.80 5.84
C TYR A 299 -12.03 -6.65 5.61
N ALA A 300 -12.17 -7.96 5.81
CA ALA A 300 -11.24 -8.97 5.34
C ALA A 300 -11.83 -9.70 4.14
N ALA A 301 -11.01 -10.05 3.16
CA ALA A 301 -11.38 -10.94 2.06
C ALA A 301 -10.20 -11.85 1.67
N ASN A 302 -10.52 -13.02 1.10
CA ASN A 302 -9.51 -13.88 0.50
C ASN A 302 -9.10 -13.24 -0.82
N LEU A 303 -7.81 -13.00 -1.00
CA LEU A 303 -7.23 -12.54 -2.26
C LEU A 303 -6.93 -13.74 -3.15
N THR A 304 -7.37 -13.67 -4.40
CA THR A 304 -7.19 -14.72 -5.41
C THR A 304 -6.69 -14.12 -6.71
N ASP A 305 -6.23 -14.96 -7.63
CA ASP A 305 -5.86 -14.55 -8.99
C ASP A 305 -7.03 -13.97 -9.80
N ASN A 306 -8.27 -14.04 -9.33
CA ASN A 306 -9.44 -13.47 -10.02
C ASN A 306 -10.07 -12.29 -9.27
N GLY A 307 -9.47 -11.86 -8.16
CA GLY A 307 -10.00 -10.80 -7.29
C GLY A 307 -10.23 -11.26 -5.86
N ILE A 308 -11.26 -10.74 -5.20
CA ILE A 308 -11.55 -11.04 -3.79
C ILE A 308 -12.80 -11.92 -3.63
N ILE A 309 -12.77 -12.83 -2.66
CA ILE A 309 -13.92 -13.65 -2.26
C ILE A 309 -14.08 -13.65 -0.73
N ASN A 310 -15.24 -14.07 -0.22
CA ASN A 310 -15.50 -14.28 1.22
C ASN A 310 -15.34 -13.03 2.09
N THR A 311 -15.73 -11.88 1.54
CA THR A 311 -15.65 -10.58 2.21
C THR A 311 -16.45 -10.57 3.51
N THR A 312 -15.80 -10.23 4.62
CA THR A 312 -16.38 -10.20 5.97
C THR A 312 -15.99 -8.90 6.66
N GLN A 313 -16.95 -8.17 7.22
CA GLN A 313 -16.65 -7.01 8.07
C GLN A 313 -16.07 -7.51 9.39
N ILE A 314 -14.90 -6.98 9.78
CA ILE A 314 -14.18 -7.40 10.99
C ILE A 314 -14.15 -6.31 12.06
N ILE A 315 -14.18 -5.04 11.67
CA ILE A 315 -14.26 -3.90 12.59
C ILE A 315 -15.21 -2.84 11.99
N ALA A 316 -15.98 -2.17 12.84
CA ALA A 316 -16.90 -1.11 12.46
C ALA A 316 -16.50 0.24 13.05
N ASP A 317 -16.82 1.32 12.33
CA ASP A 317 -16.82 2.69 12.83
C ASP A 317 -15.49 3.13 13.50
N VAL A 318 -14.35 2.82 12.89
CA VAL A 318 -13.02 3.25 13.37
C VAL A 318 -12.53 4.51 12.70
N HIS A 319 -11.73 5.28 13.44
CA HIS A 319 -11.12 6.50 12.94
C HIS A 319 -9.62 6.26 12.66
N SER A 320 -9.19 6.67 11.46
CA SER A 320 -7.79 6.61 10.99
C SER A 320 -7.10 5.29 11.33
N PRO A 321 -7.63 4.14 10.85
CA PRO A 321 -7.02 2.85 11.13
C PRO A 321 -5.67 2.72 10.41
N ASP A 322 -4.72 2.10 11.10
CA ASP A 322 -3.47 1.62 10.51
C ASP A 322 -3.32 0.13 10.80
N ILE A 323 -2.78 -0.61 9.83
CA ILE A 323 -2.78 -2.07 9.82
C ILE A 323 -1.35 -2.54 9.59
N SER A 324 -0.87 -3.40 10.49
CA SER A 324 0.36 -4.17 10.29
C SER A 324 0.09 -5.65 10.47
N TRP A 325 1.01 -6.49 10.00
CA TRP A 325 0.91 -7.95 10.13
C TRP A 325 2.09 -8.53 10.88
N ASP A 326 1.82 -9.62 11.60
CA ASP A 326 2.83 -10.61 12.00
C ASP A 326 2.30 -12.00 11.66
N ASP A 327 2.98 -12.69 10.73
CA ASP A 327 2.55 -13.97 10.15
C ASP A 327 1.07 -13.97 9.68
N LYS A 328 0.15 -14.48 10.52
CA LYS A 328 -1.29 -14.60 10.23
C LYS A 328 -2.17 -13.68 11.08
N THR A 329 -1.53 -12.81 11.85
CA THR A 329 -2.19 -11.92 12.78
C THR A 329 -2.12 -10.49 12.25
N ALA A 330 -3.29 -9.88 12.06
CA ALA A 330 -3.39 -8.46 11.76
C ALA A 330 -3.46 -7.67 13.07
N TYR A 331 -2.64 -6.63 13.16
CA TYR A 331 -2.64 -5.65 14.23
C TYR A 331 -3.26 -4.39 13.69
N ILE A 332 -4.48 -4.10 14.12
CA ILE A 332 -5.25 -2.94 13.67
C ILE A 332 -5.25 -1.92 14.78
N SER A 333 -4.47 -0.88 14.58
CA SER A 333 -4.41 0.27 15.45
C SER A 333 -5.39 1.34 14.98
N PHE A 334 -6.05 2.04 15.90
CA PHE A 334 -6.95 3.14 15.56
C PHE A 334 -6.99 4.21 16.66
N ALA A 335 -7.30 5.44 16.25
CA ALA A 335 -7.38 6.57 17.16
C ALA A 335 -8.74 6.58 17.86
N ASN A 336 -8.76 6.93 19.16
CA ASN A 336 -10.02 7.08 19.89
C ASN A 336 -10.79 8.35 19.46
N ASN A 337 -10.07 9.42 19.10
CA ASN A 337 -10.60 10.74 18.74
C ASN A 337 -9.88 11.30 17.48
N MET A 338 -10.47 12.29 16.82
CA MET A 338 -9.94 12.88 15.57
C MET A 338 -8.64 13.68 15.72
N ASP A 339 -8.29 14.09 16.93
CA ASP A 339 -7.25 15.10 17.17
C ASP A 339 -5.84 14.52 17.47
N THR A 340 -5.65 13.19 17.37
CA THR A 340 -4.39 12.56 17.77
C THR A 340 -3.90 11.50 16.77
N TYR A 341 -2.66 11.64 16.28
CA TYR A 341 -1.91 10.60 15.55
C TYR A 341 -1.29 9.54 16.47
N THR A 342 -1.73 9.49 17.73
CA THR A 342 -1.28 8.53 18.74
C THR A 342 -2.20 7.32 18.74
N VAL A 343 -1.64 6.13 18.95
CA VAL A 343 -2.45 4.91 18.99
C VAL A 343 -3.25 4.85 20.29
N GLY A 344 -4.58 4.93 20.18
CA GLY A 344 -5.45 4.86 21.35
C GLY A 344 -5.76 3.42 21.78
N LYS A 345 -5.91 2.52 20.80
CA LYS A 345 -6.25 1.11 20.96
C LYS A 345 -5.70 0.29 19.80
N MET A 346 -5.42 -0.97 20.06
CA MET A 346 -5.07 -1.96 19.03
C MET A 346 -5.95 -3.20 19.17
N ALA A 347 -6.64 -3.55 18.09
CA ALA A 347 -7.29 -4.84 17.95
C ALA A 347 -6.32 -5.82 17.30
N THR A 348 -6.18 -7.00 17.89
CA THR A 348 -5.38 -8.10 17.34
C THR A 348 -6.33 -9.13 16.77
N LEU A 349 -6.18 -9.42 15.48
CA LEU A 349 -7.04 -10.33 14.74
C LEU A 349 -6.23 -11.48 14.15
N SER A 350 -6.41 -12.68 14.68
CA SER A 350 -5.93 -13.91 14.03
C SER A 350 -6.87 -14.24 12.86
N VAL A 351 -6.43 -14.03 11.62
CA VAL A 351 -7.23 -14.27 10.41
C VAL A 351 -6.77 -15.56 9.73
N LYS A 352 -7.70 -16.49 9.47
CA LYS A 352 -7.37 -17.75 8.78
C LYS A 352 -8.12 -17.85 7.45
N PRO A 353 -7.41 -18.11 6.33
CA PRO A 353 -8.08 -18.41 5.08
C PRO A 353 -8.88 -19.70 5.22
N ILE A 354 -10.02 -19.76 4.54
CA ILE A 354 -10.80 -20.99 4.42
C ILE A 354 -10.08 -21.92 3.45
N THR A 355 -9.46 -22.99 3.97
CA THR A 355 -8.92 -24.06 3.13
C THR A 355 -10.03 -25.02 2.76
N PHE A 356 -10.52 -24.95 1.52
CA PHE A 356 -11.32 -26.04 0.96
C PHE A 356 -10.39 -27.24 0.73
N THR A 357 -10.63 -28.33 1.45
CA THR A 357 -10.04 -29.61 1.08
C THR A 357 -10.91 -30.15 -0.08
N PRO A 358 -10.33 -30.46 -1.25
CA PRO A 358 -11.10 -30.87 -2.43
C PRO A 358 -11.89 -32.17 -2.22
#